data_AF-A0A7K4G0S1-F1
#
_entry.id   AF-A0A7K4G0S1-F1
#
_cell.length_a   1.000
_cell.length_b   1.000
_cell.length_c   1.000
_cell.angle_alpha   90.00
_cell.angle_beta   90.00
_cell.angle_gamma   90.00
#
_symmetry.space_group_name_H-M   'P 1'
#
loop_
_entity.id
_entity.type
_entity.pdbx_description
1 polymer ?
#
loop_
_entity_poly.entity_id
_entity_poly.type
_entity_poly.pdbx_seq_one_letter_code
_entity_poly.pdbx_strand_id
1 'polypeptide(L)'
;MHAEKFDEEGLLKDIELSELALAISKLTFGWNNHSDPVKEAHTFLDRVRKLSMEISEYEQRMGSNLSEYQRHKIYNSMEDLEKLISYMKNKIGSSVSVENIIDQRQQ
;
A
#
# COMPACT_ATOMS: atom_id res chain seq x y z
N MET A 1 32.74 5.40 -18.00
CA MET A 1 31.56 4.69 -17.45
C MET A 1 31.59 4.84 -15.95
N HIS A 2 30.70 5.63 -15.36
CA HIS A 2 30.44 5.53 -13.92
C HIS A 2 29.59 4.27 -13.72
N ALA A 3 30.08 3.33 -12.92
CA ALA A 3 29.27 2.21 -12.47
C ALA A 3 28.08 2.79 -11.71
N GLU A 4 26.87 2.47 -12.14
CA GLU A 4 25.65 2.81 -11.41
C GLU A 4 25.81 2.18 -10.01
N LYS A 5 25.83 3.02 -8.97
CA LYS A 5 25.92 2.50 -7.60
C LYS A 5 24.67 1.68 -7.36
N PHE A 6 24.86 0.43 -6.93
CA PHE A 6 23.76 -0.43 -6.55
C PHE A 6 23.01 0.21 -5.38
N ASP A 7 21.72 0.43 -5.61
CA ASP A 7 20.81 1.11 -4.69
C ASP A 7 20.04 0.05 -3.89
N GLU A 8 20.69 -0.46 -2.86
CA GLU A 8 20.14 -1.50 -2.00
C GLU A 8 18.90 -1.00 -1.25
N GLU A 9 18.91 0.25 -0.79
CA GLU A 9 17.80 0.82 -0.04
C GLU A 9 16.56 0.99 -0.90
N GLY A 10 16.70 1.53 -2.13
CA GLY A 10 15.58 1.63 -3.06
C GLY A 10 15.00 0.26 -3.43
N LEU A 11 15.85 -0.77 -3.58
CA LEU A 11 15.39 -2.14 -3.78
C LEU A 11 14.58 -2.67 -2.59
N LEU A 12 15.03 -2.44 -1.35
CA LEU A 12 14.29 -2.84 -0.16
C LEU A 12 12.93 -2.13 -0.07
N LYS A 13 12.86 -0.84 -0.41
CA LYS A 13 11.58 -0.10 -0.45
C LYS A 13 10.63 -0.63 -1.52
N ASP A 14 11.14 -0.98 -2.70
CA ASP A 14 10.35 -1.61 -3.76
C ASP A 14 9.78 -2.99 -3.35
N ILE A 15 10.58 -3.79 -2.62
CA ILE A 15 10.11 -5.05 -2.03
C ILE A 15 9.01 -4.80 -0.99
N GLU A 16 9.22 -3.86 -0.07
CA GLU A 16 8.22 -3.52 0.95
C GLU A 16 6.90 -3.02 0.33
N LEU A 17 6.96 -2.22 -0.73
CA LEU A 17 5.78 -1.78 -1.51
C LEU A 17 5.06 -2.99 -2.11
N SER A 18 5.82 -3.90 -2.75
CA SER A 18 5.28 -5.09 -3.41
C SER A 18 4.60 -6.04 -2.42
N GLU A 19 5.19 -6.26 -1.25
CA GLU A 19 4.61 -7.07 -0.18
C GLU A 19 3.31 -6.47 0.37
N LEU A 20 3.29 -5.15 0.56
CA LEU A 20 2.11 -4.43 1.04
C LEU A 20 0.98 -4.46 0.02
N ALA A 21 1.31 -4.29 -1.27
CA ALA A 21 0.36 -4.43 -2.37
C ALA A 21 -0.24 -5.84 -2.42
N LEU A 22 0.58 -6.88 -2.25
CA LEU A 22 0.10 -8.26 -2.20
C LEU A 22 -0.81 -8.51 -0.97
N ALA A 23 -0.45 -7.96 0.19
CA ALA A 23 -1.26 -8.10 1.41
C ALA A 23 -2.64 -7.45 1.27
N ILE A 24 -2.68 -6.21 0.76
CA ILE A 24 -3.95 -5.50 0.48
C ILE A 24 -4.79 -6.27 -0.56
N SER A 25 -4.15 -6.80 -1.60
CA SER A 25 -4.84 -7.60 -2.63
C SER A 25 -5.48 -8.84 -2.03
N LYS A 26 -4.76 -9.58 -1.17
CA LYS A 26 -5.27 -10.78 -0.48
C LYS A 26 -6.46 -10.44 0.42
N LEU A 27 -6.35 -9.40 1.25
CA LEU A 27 -7.46 -8.94 2.09
C LEU A 27 -8.67 -8.54 1.26
N THR A 28 -8.46 -7.76 0.20
CA THR A 28 -9.56 -7.23 -0.64
C THR A 28 -10.28 -8.36 -1.39
N PHE A 29 -9.55 -9.35 -1.89
CA PHE A 29 -10.12 -10.52 -2.58
C PHE A 29 -10.80 -11.48 -1.60
N GLY A 30 -10.15 -11.73 -0.46
CA GLY A 30 -10.62 -12.64 0.59
C GLY A 30 -11.56 -12.01 1.59
N TRP A 31 -12.06 -10.79 1.37
CA TRP A 31 -12.69 -9.92 2.38
C TRP A 31 -13.60 -10.63 3.40
N ASN A 32 -14.54 -11.46 2.93
CA ASN A 32 -15.52 -12.16 3.79
C ASN A 32 -14.94 -13.37 4.55
N ASN A 33 -13.70 -13.78 4.26
CA ASN A 33 -12.99 -14.88 4.91
C ASN A 33 -12.10 -14.41 6.06
N HIS A 34 -11.96 -13.10 6.24
CA HIS A 34 -11.22 -12.52 7.35
C HIS A 34 -12.15 -12.29 8.54
N SER A 35 -11.63 -12.45 9.76
CA SER A 35 -12.42 -12.25 10.98
C SER A 35 -12.77 -10.79 11.23
N ASP A 36 -11.88 -9.86 10.86
CA ASP A 36 -12.07 -8.42 11.00
C ASP A 36 -11.34 -7.67 9.86
N PRO A 37 -11.88 -7.73 8.63
CA PRO A 37 -11.22 -7.16 7.46
C PRO A 37 -11.09 -5.63 7.53
N VAL A 38 -11.97 -4.95 8.26
CA VAL A 38 -11.93 -3.49 8.40
C VAL A 38 -10.74 -3.07 9.28
N LYS A 39 -10.51 -3.75 10.39
CA LYS A 39 -9.33 -3.50 11.24
C LYS A 39 -8.02 -3.85 10.54
N GLU A 40 -7.98 -4.95 9.81
CA GLU A 40 -6.81 -5.31 8.99
C GLU A 40 -6.54 -4.25 7.92
N ALA A 41 -7.58 -3.74 7.26
CA ALA A 41 -7.46 -2.65 6.28
C ALA A 41 -6.86 -1.38 6.90
N HIS A 42 -7.30 -0.98 8.11
CA HIS A 42 -6.72 0.15 8.83
C HIS A 42 -5.22 -0.05 9.11
N THR A 43 -4.83 -1.25 9.52
CA THR A 43 -3.41 -1.58 9.77
C THR A 43 -2.58 -1.45 8.50
N PHE A 44 -3.11 -1.89 7.35
CA PHE A 44 -2.42 -1.71 6.07
C PHE A 44 -2.33 -0.23 5.66
N LEU A 45 -3.38 0.57 5.86
CA LEU A 45 -3.34 2.01 5.56
C LEU A 45 -2.27 2.74 6.38
N ASP A 46 -2.09 2.37 7.66
CA ASP A 46 -1.03 2.95 8.48
C ASP A 46 0.36 2.54 8.00
N ARG A 47 0.54 1.30 7.54
CA ARG A 47 1.78 0.85 6.89
C ARG A 47 2.06 1.59 5.60
N VAL A 48 1.04 1.83 4.76
CA VAL A 48 1.17 2.63 3.54
C VAL A 48 1.69 4.02 3.90
N ARG A 49 1.02 4.71 4.84
CA ARG A 49 1.41 6.07 5.26
C ARG A 49 2.87 6.12 5.72
N LYS A 50 3.27 5.16 6.55
CA LYS A 50 4.66 5.06 7.03
C LYS A 50 5.64 4.88 5.87
N LEU A 51 5.38 3.93 4.97
CA LEU A 51 6.26 3.64 3.85
C LEU A 51 6.36 4.81 2.86
N SER A 52 5.25 5.52 2.59
CA SER A 52 5.26 6.71 1.74
C SER A 52 6.14 7.84 2.32
N MET A 53 6.17 8.01 3.65
CA MET A 53 7.08 8.96 4.30
C MET A 53 8.53 8.52 4.17
N GLU A 54 8.83 7.24 4.44
CA GLU A 54 10.19 6.70 4.31
C GLU A 54 10.73 6.82 2.88
N ILE A 55 9.88 6.58 1.86
CA ILE A 55 10.24 6.78 0.46
C ILE A 55 10.55 8.26 0.19
N SER A 56 9.73 9.18 0.69
CA SER A 56 9.96 10.62 0.51
C SER A 56 11.29 11.05 1.14
N GLU A 57 11.61 10.56 2.34
CA GLU A 57 12.89 10.83 3.01
C GLU A 57 14.08 10.22 2.26
N TYR A 58 13.91 9.00 1.76
CA TYR A 58 14.90 8.32 0.92
C TYR A 58 15.19 9.10 -0.38
N GLU A 59 14.15 9.53 -1.09
CA GLU A 59 14.28 10.34 -2.31
C GLU A 59 14.99 11.67 -2.04
N GLN A 60 14.65 12.35 -0.93
CA GLN A 60 15.30 13.59 -0.52
C GLN A 60 16.79 13.39 -0.23
N ARG A 61 17.15 12.33 0.50
CA ARG A 61 18.55 12.04 0.87
C ARG A 61 19.39 11.63 -0.34
N MET A 62 18.81 10.86 -1.25
CA MET A 62 19.53 10.39 -2.44
C MET A 62 19.62 11.48 -3.50
N GLY A 63 18.57 12.28 -3.68
CA GLY A 63 18.54 13.42 -4.60
C GLY A 63 18.98 13.04 -6.01
N SER A 64 20.04 13.70 -6.50
CA SER A 64 20.59 13.46 -7.84
C SER A 64 21.33 12.12 -7.98
N ASN A 65 21.60 11.40 -6.89
CA ASN A 65 22.24 10.09 -6.95
C ASN A 65 21.28 8.96 -7.35
N LEU A 66 19.96 9.20 -7.28
CA LEU A 66 18.97 8.28 -7.83
C LEU A 66 18.94 8.42 -9.36
N SER A 67 19.01 7.30 -10.08
CA SER A 67 18.79 7.29 -11.52
C SER A 67 17.29 7.48 -11.83
N GLU A 68 16.99 7.89 -13.06
CA GLU A 68 15.60 8.00 -13.51
C GLU A 68 14.88 6.66 -13.48
N TYR A 69 15.59 5.58 -13.79
CA TYR A 69 15.08 4.22 -13.71
C TYR A 69 14.67 3.84 -12.27
N GLN A 70 15.52 4.11 -11.29
CA GLN A 70 15.24 3.86 -9.87
C GLN A 70 14.03 4.65 -9.38
N ARG A 71 13.94 5.95 -9.74
CA ARG A 71 12.78 6.81 -9.41
C ARG A 71 11.50 6.23 -9.99
N HIS A 72 11.54 5.88 -11.27
CA HIS A 72 10.37 5.39 -11.99
C HIS A 72 9.85 4.08 -11.40
N LYS A 73 10.74 3.17 -10.98
CA LYS A 73 10.35 1.91 -10.36
C LYS A 73 9.57 2.12 -9.07
N ILE A 74 10.06 2.98 -8.18
CA ILE A 74 9.39 3.30 -6.90
C ILE A 74 8.05 3.98 -7.15
N TYR A 75 7.98 4.95 -8.07
CA TYR A 75 6.72 5.63 -8.40
C TYR A 75 5.67 4.68 -8.98
N ASN A 76 6.05 3.77 -9.87
CA ASN A 76 5.12 2.79 -10.42
C ASN A 76 4.57 1.87 -9.32
N SER A 77 5.43 1.38 -8.42
CA SER A 77 5.02 0.57 -7.28
C SER A 77 4.08 1.32 -6.33
N MET A 78 4.27 2.63 -6.14
CA MET A 78 3.35 3.50 -5.39
C MET A 78 2.00 3.70 -6.10
N GLU A 79 1.99 3.90 -7.42
CA GLU A 79 0.77 4.07 -8.21
C GLU A 79 -0.11 2.81 -8.15
N ASP A 80 0.50 1.63 -8.24
CA ASP A 80 -0.22 0.36 -8.11
C ASP A 80 -0.80 0.17 -6.70
N LEU A 81 -0.07 0.60 -5.68
CA LEU A 81 -0.55 0.60 -4.30
C LEU A 81 -1.75 1.55 -4.12
N GLU A 82 -1.75 2.73 -4.74
CA GLU A 82 -2.87 3.68 -4.72
C GLU A 82 -4.16 3.09 -5.31
N LYS A 83 -4.05 2.37 -6.44
CA LYS A 83 -5.19 1.66 -7.05
C LYS A 83 -5.77 0.64 -6.08
N LEU A 84 -4.92 -0.14 -5.40
CA LEU A 84 -5.35 -1.14 -4.42
C LEU A 84 -6.02 -0.52 -3.19
N ILE A 85 -5.51 0.61 -2.71
CA ILE A 85 -6.15 1.37 -1.61
C ILE A 85 -7.55 1.80 -2.01
N SER A 86 -7.74 2.25 -3.25
CA SER A 86 -9.06 2.65 -3.76
C SER A 86 -10.05 1.47 -3.77
N TYR A 87 -9.61 0.28 -4.17
CA TYR A 87 -10.43 -0.94 -4.08
C TYR A 87 -10.77 -1.32 -2.64
N MET A 88 -9.79 -1.27 -1.74
CA MET A 88 -9.99 -1.55 -0.32
C MET A 88 -10.99 -0.58 0.32
N LYS A 89 -10.91 0.73 -0.01
CA LYS A 89 -11.87 1.74 0.43
C LYS A 89 -13.31 1.39 0.04
N ASN A 90 -13.52 0.90 -1.19
CA ASN A 90 -14.85 0.50 -1.67
C ASN A 90 -15.41 -0.71 -0.89
N LYS A 91 -14.55 -1.65 -0.48
CA LYS A 91 -14.94 -2.79 0.37
C LYS A 91 -15.32 -2.36 1.78
N ILE A 92 -14.56 -1.45 2.38
CA ILE A 92 -14.89 -0.88 3.71
C ILE A 92 -16.26 -0.22 3.68
N GLY A 93 -16.50 0.69 2.73
CA GLY A 93 -17.77 1.41 2.62
C GLY A 93 -18.97 0.48 2.42
N SER A 94 -18.79 -0.58 1.63
CA SER A 94 -19.83 -1.61 1.43
C SER A 94 -20.13 -2.39 2.71
N SER A 95 -19.10 -2.73 3.49
CA SER A 95 -19.25 -3.54 4.71
C SER A 95 -19.94 -2.76 5.84
N VAL A 96 -19.51 -1.51 6.06
CA VAL A 96 -20.16 -0.60 7.04
C VAL A 96 -21.64 -0.38 6.68
N SER A 97 -21.95 -0.26 5.38
CA SER A 97 -23.34 -0.13 4.94
C SER A 97 -24.17 -1.38 5.23
N VAL A 98 -23.60 -2.58 5.07
CA VAL A 98 -24.27 -3.86 5.35
C VAL A 98 -24.48 -4.07 6.85
N GLU A 99 -23.47 -3.78 7.69
CA GLU A 99 -23.59 -3.86 9.16
C GLU A 99 -24.71 -2.96 9.66
N ASN A 100 -24.77 -1.70 9.20
CA ASN A 100 -25.83 -0.76 9.57
C ASN A 100 -27.24 -1.25 9.16
N ILE A 101 -27.38 -1.99 8.06
CA ILE A 101 -28.66 -2.56 7.62
C ILE A 101 -29.05 -3.77 8.48
N ILE A 102 -28.09 -4.60 8.89
CA ILE A 102 -28.33 -5.77 9.74
C ILE A 102 -28.77 -5.32 11.14
N ASP A 103 -28.09 -4.33 11.72
CA ASP A 103 -28.42 -3.79 13.04
C ASP A 103 -29.83 -3.17 13.09
N GLN A 104 -30.25 -2.48 12.02
CA GLN A 104 -31.61 -1.91 11.92
C GLN A 104 -32.72 -2.96 11.77
N ARG A 105 -32.40 -4.19 11.34
CA ARG A 105 -33.39 -5.28 11.20
C ARG A 105 -33.53 -6.14 12.46
N GLN A 106 -32.65 -5.95 13.45
CA GLN A 106 -32.68 -6.67 14.73
C GLN A 106 -33.26 -5.84 15.88
N GLN A 107 -33.65 -4.58 15.62
CA GLN A 107 -34.41 -3.71 16.53
C GLN A 107 -35.90 -3.73 16.18
#